data_AF-A0A7G8J9F2-F1
#
_entry.id   AF-A0A7G8J9F2-F1
#
_cell.length_a   1.000
_cell.length_b   1.000
_cell.length_c   1.000
_cell.angle_alpha   90.00
_cell.angle_beta   90.00
_cell.angle_gamma   90.00
#
_symmetry.space_group_name_H-M   'P 1'
#
loop_
_entity.id
_entity.type
_entity.pdbx_description
1 polymer ?
#
loop_
_entity_poly.entity_id
_entity_poly.type
_entity_poly.pdbx_seq_one_letter_code
_entity_poly.pdbx_strand_id
1 'polypeptide(L)' 'MIDEGKVVDLMKIISEIGLLEPVDLIEFEGKLYGFNGCHRYTAHKRLGWTTIQANIRHVDRATFRLHLM' A
#
# COMPACT_ATOMS: atom_id res chain seq x y z
N MET A 1 -6.35 -9.94 6.58
CA MET A 1 -7.51 -10.43 5.78
C MET A 1 -8.00 -9.26 4.94
N ILE A 2 -8.25 -9.49 3.64
CA ILE A 2 -8.89 -8.47 2.79
C ILE A 2 -10.38 -8.50 3.07
N ASP A 3 -10.94 -7.31 3.29
CA ASP A 3 -12.38 -7.10 3.46
C ASP A 3 -12.89 -6.55 2.13
N GLU A 4 -13.71 -7.34 1.46
CA GLU A 4 -14.20 -7.03 0.12
C GLU A 4 -15.09 -5.78 0.11
N GLY A 5 -15.88 -5.55 1.16
CA GLY A 5 -16.71 -4.35 1.28
C GLY A 5 -15.83 -3.09 1.32
N LYS A 6 -14.79 -3.11 2.15
CA LYS A 6 -13.83 -1.99 2.22
C LYS A 6 -13.09 -1.76 0.90
N VAL A 7 -12.76 -2.82 0.16
CA VAL A 7 -12.12 -2.66 -1.15
C VAL A 7 -13.07 -1.98 -2.13
N VAL A 8 -14.35 -2.38 -2.17
CA VAL A 8 -15.35 -1.75 -3.06
C VAL A 8 -15.54 -0.27 -2.71
N ASP A 9 -15.64 0.07 -1.43
CA ASP A 9 -15.77 1.46 -0.98
C ASP A 9 -14.53 2.28 -1.37
N LEU A 10 -13.33 1.73 -1.15
CA LEU A 10 -12.08 2.37 -1.55
C LEU A 10 -11.97 2.53 -3.07
N MET A 11 -12.40 1.54 -3.85
CA MET A 11 -12.40 1.64 -5.32
C MET A 11 -13.27 2.81 -5.78
N LYS A 12 -14.47 2.97 -5.19
CA LYS A 12 -15.35 4.10 -5.51
C LYS A 12 -14.69 5.43 -5.18
N ILE A 13 -14.17 5.59 -3.96
CA ILE A 13 -13.48 6.82 -3.53
C ILE A 13 -12.27 7.12 -4.43
N ILE A 14 -11.41 6.13 -4.68
CA ILE A 14 -10.20 6.30 -5.50
C ILE A 14 -10.55 6.68 -6.94
N SER A 15 -11.63 6.13 -7.51
CA SER A 15 -12.07 6.50 -8.86
C SER A 15 -12.62 7.92 -8.98
N GLU A 16 -13.21 8.45 -7.90
CA GLU A 16 -13.85 9.77 -7.89
C GLU A 16 -12.87 10.88 -7.54
N ILE A 17 -12.05 10.70 -6.50
CA ILE A 17 -11.19 11.75 -5.93
C ILE A 17 -9.71 11.35 -5.83
N GLY A 18 -9.35 10.12 -6.20
CA GLY A 18 -8.00 9.60 -6.06
C GLY A 18 -7.69 9.04 -4.67
N LEU A 19 -6.45 8.63 -4.47
CA LEU A 19 -5.99 8.07 -3.21
C LEU A 19 -5.78 9.20 -2.19
N LEU A 20 -6.59 9.21 -1.12
CA LEU A 20 -6.48 10.21 -0.06
C LEU A 20 -5.24 10.02 0.82
N GLU A 21 -4.93 8.77 1.18
CA GLU A 21 -3.80 8.44 2.04
C GLU A 21 -2.82 7.52 1.30
N PRO A 22 -1.54 7.91 1.15
CA PRO A 22 -0.53 7.06 0.53
C PRO A 22 -0.29 5.79 1.35
N VAL A 23 0.14 4.72 0.68
CA VAL A 23 0.58 3.50 1.37
C VAL A 23 1.99 3.69 1.93
N ASP A 24 2.34 2.97 2.99
CA ASP A 24 3.70 3.00 3.51
C ASP A 24 4.50 1.80 3.00
N LEU A 25 5.65 2.11 2.42
CA LEU A 25 6.61 1.14 1.94
C LEU A 25 7.95 1.32 2.67
N ILE A 26 8.67 0.22 2.86
CA ILE A 26 10.07 0.24 3.26
C ILE A 26 10.92 -0.14 2.07
N GLU A 27 11.93 0.66 1.77
CA GLU A 27 12.98 0.27 0.85
C GLU A 27 14.11 -0.44 1.60
N PHE A 28 14.42 -1.66 1.19
CA PHE A 28 15.53 -2.44 1.73
C PHE A 28 16.24 -3.18 0.59
N GLU A 29 17.56 -2.98 0.47
CA GLU A 29 18.40 -3.59 -0.58
C GLU A 29 17.84 -3.41 -2.00
N GLY A 30 17.30 -2.23 -2.31
CA GLY A 30 16.75 -1.89 -3.64
C GLY A 30 15.37 -2.51 -3.92
N LYS A 31 14.71 -3.09 -2.92
CA LYS A 31 13.36 -3.64 -3.02
C LYS A 31 12.39 -2.87 -2.13
N LEU A 32 11.15 -2.73 -2.58
CA LEU A 32 10.06 -2.10 -1.84
C LEU A 32 9.18 -3.16 -1.16
N TYR A 33 8.94 -2.99 0.13
CA TYR A 33 8.14 -3.88 0.95
C TYR A 33 6.97 -3.10 1.55
N GLY A 34 5.74 -3.56 1.32
CA GLY A 34 4.54 -2.96 1.89
C GLY A 34 4.05 -3.72 3.12
N PHE A 35 3.76 -2.99 4.21
CA PHE A 35 3.32 -3.58 5.48
C PHE A 35 1.92 -3.09 5.90
N ASN A 36 1.40 -2.05 5.23
CA ASN A 36 0.05 -1.57 5.43
C ASN A 36 -0.65 -1.30 4.09
N GLY A 37 -1.89 -0.83 4.15
CA GLY A 37 -2.60 -0.38 2.95
C GLY A 37 -2.98 -1.50 1.98
N CYS A 38 -3.09 -2.75 2.43
CA CYS A 38 -3.42 -3.89 1.57
C CYS A 38 -4.75 -3.71 0.82
N HIS A 39 -5.78 -3.13 1.45
CA HIS A 39 -7.05 -2.81 0.78
C HIS A 39 -6.88 -1.71 -0.28
N ARG A 40 -6.10 -0.67 0.01
CA ARG A 40 -5.80 0.43 -0.93
C ARG A 40 -5.05 -0.10 -2.15
N TYR A 41 -4.00 -0.89 -1.93
CA TYR A 41 -3.26 -1.56 -3.00
C TYR A 41 -4.17 -2.47 -3.84
N THR A 42 -5.04 -3.25 -3.18
CA THR A 42 -5.99 -4.14 -3.88
C THR A 42 -6.99 -3.34 -4.71
N ALA A 43 -7.51 -2.23 -4.19
CA ALA A 43 -8.41 -1.34 -4.92
C ALA A 43 -7.73 -0.75 -6.17
N HIS A 44 -6.51 -0.21 -6.04
CA HIS A 44 -5.72 0.28 -7.18
C HIS A 44 -5.50 -0.80 -8.24
N LYS A 45 -5.12 -2.01 -7.81
CA LYS A 45 -4.90 -3.15 -8.71
C LYS A 45 -6.18 -3.53 -9.47
N ARG A 46 -7.33 -3.56 -8.79
CA ARG A 46 -8.63 -3.88 -9.42
C ARG A 46 -9.13 -2.78 -10.36
N LEU A 47 -8.83 -1.53 -10.06
CA LEU A 47 -9.09 -0.40 -10.96
C LEU A 47 -8.15 -0.38 -12.18
N GLY A 48 -7.15 -1.26 -12.24
CA GLY A 48 -6.21 -1.35 -13.36
C GLY A 48 -5.09 -0.29 -13.32
N TRP A 49 -4.86 0.34 -12.17
CA TRP A 49 -3.82 1.36 -12.04
C TRP A 49 -2.45 0.70 -11.92
N THR A 50 -1.48 1.24 -12.66
CA THR A 50 -0.10 0.72 -12.69
C THR A 50 0.80 1.34 -11.62
N THR A 51 0.35 2.44 -11.00
CA THR A 51 1.09 3.17 -9.96
C THR A 51 0.19 3.47 -8.76
N ILE A 52 0.78 3.54 -7.58
CA ILE A 52 0.13 3.94 -6.32
C ILE A 52 1.02 4.93 -5.59
N GLN A 53 0.43 5.97 -4.97
CA GLN A 53 1.20 6.90 -4.15
C GLN A 53 1.66 6.20 -2.87
N ALA A 54 2.94 6.33 -2.56
CA ALA A 54 3.56 5.68 -1.42
C ALA A 54 4.53 6.61 -0.70
N ASN A 55 4.52 6.53 0.63
CA ASN A 55 5.59 7.05 1.47
C ASN A 55 6.65 5.96 1.61
N ILE A 56 7.84 6.21 1.05
CA ILE A 56 8.95 5.27 1.11
C ILE A 56 9.86 5.66 2.27
N ARG A 57 10.12 4.68 3.15
CA ARG A 57 11.00 4.85 4.31
C ARG A 57 12.22 3.95 4.17
N HIS A 58 13.38 4.49 4.53
CA HIS A 58 14.60 3.72 4.67
C HIS A 58 14.81 3.40 6.15
N VAL A 59 15.04 2.14 6.46
CA VAL A 59 15.27 1.67 7.83
C VAL A 59 16.52 0.79 7.86
N ASP A 60 17.18 0.73 9.01
CA ASP A 60 18.28 -0.21 9.22
C ASP A 60 17.80 -1.67 9.20
N ARG A 61 18.73 -2.62 9.08
CA ARG A 61 18.42 -4.05 9.01
C ARG A 61 17.71 -4.59 10.26
N ALA A 62 18.02 -4.06 11.45
CA ALA A 62 17.36 -4.49 12.68
C ALA A 62 15.89 -4.05 12.68
N THR A 63 15.63 -2.80 12.31
CA THR A 63 14.27 -2.25 12.16
C THR A 63 13.48 -2.95 11.05
N PHE A 64 14.11 -3.28 9.91
CA PHE A 64 13.46 -4.04 8.84
C PHE A 64 13.01 -5.43 9.33
N ARG A 65 13.85 -6.12 10.11
CA ARG A 65 13.52 -7.44 10.67
C ARG A 65 12.30 -7.40 11.60
N LEU A 66 12.08 -6.31 12.32
CA LEU A 66 10.88 -6.15 13.16
C LEU A 66 9.58 -6.14 12.36
N HIS A 67 9.62 -5.80 11.07
CA HIS A 67 8.46 -5.80 10.19
C HIS A 67 8.22 -7.16 9.50
N LEU A 68 9.18 -8.10 9.59
CA LEU A 68 9.08 -9.45 9.02
C LEU A 68 8.58 -10.51 10.02
N MET A 69 8.47 -10.16 11.29
CA MET A 69 7.95 -11.03 12.35
C MET A 69 6.42 -11.03 12.33
#